data_AF-A0A520NSA7-F1
#
_entry.id   AF-A0A520NSA7-F1
#
_cell.length_a   1.000
_cell.length_b   1.000
_cell.length_c   1.000
_cell.angle_alpha   90.00
_cell.angle_beta   90.00
_cell.angle_gamma   90.00
#
_symmetry.space_group_name_H-M   'P 1'
#
loop_
_entity.id
_entity.type
_entity.pdbx_description
1 polymer ?
#
loop_
_entity_poly.entity_id
_entity_poly.type
_entity_poly.pdbx_seq_one_letter_code
_entity_poly.pdbx_strand_id
1 'polypeptide(L)' 'MLATPFRARAVLATLTLRVRAWSLFAELGVHNLFTFYDLAKLLGFKQITLSDGRNWSHRINLK' A
#
# COMPACT_ATOMS: atom_id res chain seq x y z
N MET A 1 15.22 5.22 4.48
CA MET A 1 14.55 4.20 3.65
C MET A 1 13.68 4.84 2.56
N LEU A 2 12.83 5.82 2.88
CA LEU A 2 11.92 6.49 1.93
C LEU A 2 12.49 7.83 1.42
N ALA A 3 13.78 7.90 1.05
CA ALA A 3 14.44 9.18 0.75
C ALA A 3 13.80 9.99 -0.40
N THR A 4 13.05 9.35 -1.30
CA THR A 4 12.32 10.01 -2.39
C THR A 4 10.93 9.41 -2.57
N PRO A 5 9.97 10.16 -3.14
CA PRO A 5 8.65 9.62 -3.48
C PRO A 5 8.71 8.37 -4.37
N PHE A 6 9.69 8.28 -5.27
CA PHE A 6 9.90 7.10 -6.12
C PHE A 6 10.26 5.85 -5.31
N ARG A 7 11.14 5.99 -4.32
CA ARG A 7 11.47 4.88 -3.40
C ARG A 7 10.26 4.46 -2.57
N ALA A 8 9.41 5.41 -2.16
CA ALA A 8 8.18 5.09 -1.45
C ALA A 8 7.19 4.30 -2.32
N ARG A 9 7.07 4.65 -3.61
CA ARG A 9 6.29 3.84 -4.57
C ARG A 9 6.83 2.41 -4.72
N ALA A 10 8.15 2.24 -4.74
CA ALA A 10 8.77 0.92 -4.81
C ALA A 10 8.40 0.08 -3.56
N VAL A 11 8.46 0.66 -2.37
CA VAL A 11 8.04 -0.02 -1.13
C VAL A 11 6.56 -0.42 -1.18
N LEU A 12 5.67 0.47 -1.64
CA LEU A 12 4.25 0.16 -1.80
C LEU A 12 3.97 -0.95 -2.83
N ALA A 13 4.76 -1.01 -3.90
CA ALA A 13 4.70 -2.11 -4.86
C ALA A 13 5.11 -3.44 -4.19
N THR A 14 6.19 -3.45 -3.39
CA THR A 14 6.58 -4.62 -2.60
C THR A 14 5.51 -5.04 -1.59
N LEU A 15 4.86 -4.08 -0.91
CA LEU A 15 3.76 -4.37 -0.02
C LEU A 15 2.56 -4.96 -0.78
N THR A 16 2.24 -4.42 -1.95
CA THR A 16 1.20 -4.96 -2.83
C THR A 16 1.50 -6.41 -3.21
N LEU A 17 2.73 -6.74 -3.61
CA LEU A 17 3.13 -8.12 -3.91
C LEU A 17 2.88 -9.06 -2.73
N ARG A 18 3.15 -8.63 -1.49
CA ARG A 18 2.88 -9.43 -0.29
C ARG A 18 1.38 -9.62 -0.05
N VAL A 19 0.57 -8.59 -0.27
CA VAL A 19 -0.90 -8.69 -0.16
C VAL A 19 -1.43 -9.73 -1.15
N ARG A 20 -0.92 -9.75 -2.38
CA ARG A 20 -1.35 -10.75 -3.38
C ARG A 20 -1.03 -12.19 -3.01
N ALA A 21 -0.01 -12.39 -2.17
CA ALA A 21 0.38 -13.72 -1.69
C ALA A 21 -0.48 -14.21 -0.52
N TRP A 22 -1.38 -13.40 0.04
CA TRP A 22 -2.25 -13.83 1.13
C TRP A 22 -3.38 -14.73 0.61
N SER A 23 -3.65 -15.82 1.35
CA SER A 23 -4.68 -16.80 1.00
C SER A 23 -6.07 -16.16 0.82
N LEU A 24 -6.43 -15.19 1.67
CA LEU A 24 -7.67 -14.42 1.58
C LEU A 24 -7.97 -13.89 0.17
N PHE A 25 -6.97 -13.38 -0.54
CA PHE A 25 -7.16 -12.78 -1.87
C PHE A 25 -6.95 -13.80 -3.00
N ALA A 26 -6.14 -14.83 -2.76
CA ALA A 26 -5.92 -15.91 -3.71
C ALA A 26 -7.19 -16.77 -3.85
N GLU A 27 -7.82 -17.14 -2.74
CA GLU A 27 -9.04 -17.96 -2.68
C GLU A 27 -10.24 -17.28 -3.35
N LEU A 28 -10.34 -15.96 -3.22
CA LEU A 28 -11.38 -15.16 -3.87
C LEU A 28 -11.10 -14.89 -5.37
N GLY A 29 -9.96 -15.35 -5.91
CA GLY A 29 -9.58 -15.15 -7.32
C GLY A 29 -9.24 -13.70 -7.70
N VAL A 30 -9.24 -12.77 -6.74
CA VAL A 30 -9.09 -11.32 -6.98
C VAL A 30 -7.69 -10.78 -6.66
N HIS A 31 -6.74 -11.63 -6.27
CA HIS A 31 -5.38 -11.24 -5.92
C HIS A 31 -4.72 -10.26 -6.90
N ASN A 32 -4.95 -10.37 -8.21
CA ASN A 32 -4.36 -9.46 -9.20
C ASN A 32 -5.01 -8.06 -9.25
N LEU A 33 -6.21 -7.91 -8.66
CA LEU A 33 -6.96 -6.66 -8.60
C LEU A 33 -6.65 -5.86 -7.33
N PHE A 34 -6.26 -6.53 -6.25
CA PHE A 34 -6.03 -5.89 -4.96
C PHE A 34 -4.61 -5.32 -4.84
N THR A 35 -4.54 -4.12 -4.26
CA THR A 35 -3.31 -3.44 -3.88
C THR A 35 -3.18 -3.37 -2.35
N PHE A 36 -2.02 -2.91 -1.87
CA PHE A 36 -1.87 -2.58 -0.45
C PHE A 36 -2.92 -1.57 0.04
N TYR A 37 -3.35 -0.63 -0.81
CA TYR A 37 -4.36 0.36 -0.44
C TYR A 37 -5.74 -0.27 -0.22
N ASP A 38 -6.08 -1.30 -0.98
CA ASP A 38 -7.36 -1.98 -0.83
C ASP A 38 -7.39 -2.80 0.46
N LEU A 39 -6.28 -3.46 0.81
CA LEU A 39 -6.15 -4.07 2.12
C LEU A 39 -6.29 -3.03 3.24
N ALA A 40 -5.63 -1.87 3.13
CA ALA A 40 -5.76 -0.81 4.12
C ALA A 40 -7.22 -0.33 4.28
N LYS A 41 -7.96 -0.21 3.17
CA LYS A 41 -9.40 0.10 3.21
C LYS A 41 -10.20 -0.97 3.92
N LEU A 42 -9.94 -2.25 3.64
CA LEU A 42 -10.62 -3.38 4.27
C LEU A 42 -10.38 -3.40 5.79
N LEU A 43 -9.18 -3.01 6.24
CA LEU A 43 -8.85 -2.87 7.66
C LEU A 43 -9.45 -1.61 8.31
N GLY A 44 -10.21 -0.80 7.56
CA GLY A 44 -10.89 0.39 8.08
C GLY A 44 -10.08 1.68 8.02
N PHE A 45 -8.84 1.66 7.49
CA PHE A 45 -8.06 2.89 7.32
C PHE A 45 -8.71 3.80 6.27
N LYS A 46 -8.65 5.11 6.53
CA LYS A 46 -9.18 6.16 5.63
C LYS A 46 -8.07 6.99 4.97
N GLN A 47 -6.86 6.91 5.50
CA GLN A 47 -5.72 7.70 5.04
C GLN A 47 -4.42 6.94 5.27
N ILE A 48 -3.48 7.10 4.35
CA ILE A 48 -2.08 6.69 4.51
C ILE A 48 -1.20 7.91 4.34
N THR A 49 -0.19 8.05 5.22
CA THR A 49 0.86 9.05 5.07
C THR A 49 2.18 8.36 4.80
N LEU A 50 2.83 8.73 3.69
CA LEU A 50 4.20 8.33 3.36
C LEU A 50 5.12 9.50 3.70
N SER A 51 6.22 9.25 4.39
CA SER A 51 7.16 10.31 4.76
C SER A 51 8.59 9.79 4.79
N ASP A 52 9.56 10.63 4.46
CA ASP A 52 10.97 10.35 4.74
C ASP A 52 11.36 10.68 6.19
N GLY A 53 10.41 11.22 6.97
CA GLY A 53 10.61 11.63 8.36
C GLY A 53 11.39 12.94 8.51
N ARG A 54 11.67 13.66 7.42
CA ARG A 54 12.48 14.89 7.46
C ARG A 54 12.05 15.97 6.48
N ASN A 55 12.07 15.69 5.19
CA ASN A 55 11.97 16.70 4.13
C ASN A 55 10.67 16.63 3.33
N TRP A 56 10.01 15.47 3.31
CA TRP A 56 8.78 15.33 2.53
C TRP A 56 7.79 14.37 3.17
N SER A 57 6.52 14.67 2.92
CA SER A 57 5.41 13.80 3.26
C SER A 57 4.35 13.85 2.16
N HIS A 58 3.72 12.71 1.89
CA HIS A 58 2.64 12.59 0.93
C HIS A 58 1.46 11.91 1.61
N ARG A 59 0.31 12.59 1.59
CA ARG A 59 -0.94 12.10 2.16
C ARG A 59 -1.82 11.53 1.07
N ILE A 60 -2.30 10.32 1.29
CA ILE A 60 -3.19 9.59 0.39
C ILE A 60 -4.50 9.36 1.13
N ASN A 61 -5.58 9.92 0.61
CA ASN A 61 -6.92 9.64 1.11
C ASN A 61 -7.45 8.41 0.39
N LEU A 62 -7.85 7.40 1.16
CA LEU A 62 -8.38 6.15 0.64
C LEU A 62 -9.89 6.33 0.39
N LYS A 63 -10.30 6.23 -0.88
CA LYS A 63 -11.71 6.27 -1.32
C LYS A 63 -12.26 4.86 -1.49
#